data_AF-A0A2H6K9N3-F1
#
_entry.id   AF-A0A2H6K9N3-F1
#
_cell.length_a   1.000
_cell.length_b   1.000
_cell.length_c   1.000
_cell.angle_alpha   90.00
_cell.angle_beta   90.00
_cell.angle_gamma   90.00
#
_symmetry.space_group_name_H-M   'P 1'
#
loop_
_entity.id
_entity.type
_entity.pdbx_description
1 polymer ?
#
loop_
_entity_poly.entity_id
_entity_poly.type
_entity_poly.pdbx_seq_one_letter_code
_entity_poly.pdbx_strand_id
1 'polypeptide(L)'
;MAGRSEKKRSYRQKTVGFVYSLVAIVCVGLWTMRNVIYPADGVKTEFRTLAWRAALLTGSYLFSVYVIYDSLKLGLSFSISNDLFCLTTVACVLSFFVDWAFRLFYIIPLYCLYKAGAFVVGWALTPEPEVEASSKRAEKLKRKYKVVRS
;
A
#
# COMPACT_ATOMS: atom_id res chain seq x y z
N MET A 1 -29.38 12.91 -3.30
CA MET A 1 -28.64 11.66 -3.63
C MET A 1 -27.18 11.63 -3.14
N ALA A 2 -26.58 12.74 -2.67
CA ALA A 2 -25.20 12.79 -2.17
C ALA A 2 -24.94 11.93 -0.90
N GLY A 3 -25.89 11.86 0.03
CA GLY A 3 -25.70 11.14 1.30
C GLY A 3 -25.61 9.60 1.22
N ARG A 4 -26.06 8.96 0.14
CA ARG A 4 -25.89 7.50 -0.04
C ARG A 4 -24.45 7.13 -0.43
N SER A 5 -23.79 7.98 -1.21
CA SER A 5 -22.39 7.82 -1.62
C SER A 5 -21.46 7.91 -0.40
N GLU A 6 -21.65 8.93 0.43
CA GLU A 6 -20.84 9.16 1.64
C GLU A 6 -21.03 8.07 2.69
N LYS A 7 -22.27 7.61 2.92
CA LYS A 7 -22.55 6.48 3.82
C LYS A 7 -21.87 5.19 3.35
N LYS A 8 -21.92 4.89 2.03
CA LYS A 8 -21.26 3.71 1.45
C LYS A 8 -19.72 3.81 1.55
N ARG A 9 -19.17 5.02 1.39
CA ARG A 9 -17.74 5.30 1.53
C ARG A 9 -17.26 5.15 2.99
N SER A 10 -18.00 5.72 3.93
CA SER A 10 -17.71 5.61 5.36
C SER A 10 -17.75 4.15 5.84
N TYR A 11 -18.76 3.39 5.39
CA TYR A 11 -18.84 1.96 5.69
C TYR A 11 -17.65 1.19 5.12
N ARG A 12 -17.30 1.43 3.85
CA ARG A 12 -16.12 0.81 3.21
C ARG A 12 -14.83 1.16 3.93
N GLN A 13 -14.65 2.42 4.35
CA GLN A 13 -13.48 2.85 5.12
C GLN A 13 -13.37 2.10 6.44
N LYS A 14 -14.48 1.94 7.17
CA LYS A 14 -14.51 1.19 8.43
C LYS A 14 -14.17 -0.28 8.22
N THR A 15 -14.85 -0.96 7.29
CA THR A 15 -14.63 -2.39 7.07
C THR A 15 -13.24 -2.68 6.49
N VAL A 16 -12.85 -1.99 5.42
CA VAL A 16 -11.57 -2.24 4.74
C VAL A 16 -10.41 -1.81 5.63
N GLY A 17 -10.48 -0.62 6.22
CA GLY A 17 -9.46 -0.13 7.15
C GLY A 17 -9.27 -1.07 8.35
N PHE A 18 -10.37 -1.56 8.93
CA PHE A 18 -10.33 -2.55 10.01
C PHE A 18 -9.63 -3.85 9.60
N VAL A 19 -9.91 -4.38 8.40
CA VAL A 19 -9.25 -5.62 7.93
C VAL A 19 -7.74 -5.42 7.78
N TYR A 20 -7.29 -4.35 7.13
CA TYR A 20 -5.85 -4.08 6.97
C TYR A 20 -5.14 -3.88 8.31
N SER A 21 -5.77 -3.16 9.24
CA SER A 21 -5.19 -2.93 10.57
C SER A 21 -5.18 -4.22 11.41
N LEU A 22 -6.22 -5.04 11.34
CA LEU A 22 -6.26 -6.34 12.02
C LEU A 22 -5.16 -7.27 11.49
N VAL A 23 -5.01 -7.38 10.17
CA VAL A 23 -3.94 -8.20 9.57
C VAL A 23 -2.56 -7.71 9.99
N ALA A 24 -2.32 -6.39 9.98
CA ALA A 24 -1.05 -5.83 10.44
C ALA A 24 -0.76 -6.17 11.90
N ILE A 25 -1.74 -6.00 12.80
CA ILE A 25 -1.59 -6.30 14.22
C ILE A 25 -1.30 -7.79 14.44
N VAL A 26 -2.04 -8.67 13.76
CA VAL A 26 -1.84 -10.12 13.86
C VAL A 26 -0.46 -10.52 13.35
N CYS A 27 -0.04 -10.04 12.18
CA CYS A 27 1.27 -10.35 11.62
C CYS A 27 2.41 -9.85 12.51
N VAL A 28 2.34 -8.61 12.99
CA VAL A 28 3.38 -8.05 13.88
C VAL A 28 3.37 -8.79 15.22
N GLY A 29 2.21 -9.09 15.79
CA GLY A 29 2.08 -9.83 17.04
C GLY A 29 2.65 -11.25 16.97
N LEU A 30 2.35 -11.99 15.89
CA LEU A 30 2.92 -13.32 15.68
C LEU A 30 4.44 -13.26 15.49
N TRP A 31 4.93 -12.26 14.75
CA TRP A 31 6.35 -12.06 14.52
C TRP A 31 7.11 -11.74 15.82
N THR A 32 6.57 -10.85 16.66
CA THR A 32 7.17 -10.52 17.95
C THR A 32 7.11 -11.69 18.92
N MET A 33 6.01 -12.44 18.97
CA MET A 33 5.93 -13.67 19.78
C MET A 33 7.03 -14.66 19.38
N ARG A 34 7.25 -14.88 18.07
CA ARG A 34 8.27 -15.81 17.58
C ARG A 34 9.70 -15.33 17.84
N ASN A 35 10.00 -14.05 17.64
CA ASN A 35 11.38 -13.55 17.67
C ASN A 35 11.81 -13.00 19.04
N VAL A 36 10.86 -12.61 19.90
CA VAL A 36 11.14 -11.99 21.21
C VAL A 36 10.82 -12.95 22.36
N ILE A 37 9.66 -13.61 22.33
CA ILE A 37 9.18 -14.44 23.45
C ILE A 37 9.73 -15.87 23.36
N TYR A 38 9.72 -16.45 22.16
CA TYR A 38 10.23 -17.81 21.89
C TYR A 38 11.37 -17.80 20.87
N PRO A 39 12.50 -17.13 21.17
CA PRO A 39 13.64 -17.13 20.28
C PRO A 39 14.07 -18.58 20.03
N ALA A 40 14.12 -18.99 18.77
CA ALA A 40 14.65 -20.30 18.43
C ALA A 40 16.10 -20.39 18.90
N ASP A 41 16.47 -21.49 19.57
CA ASP A 41 17.72 -21.66 20.33
C ASP A 41 19.02 -21.38 19.55
N GLY A 42 18.96 -21.26 18.22
CA GLY A 42 20.10 -20.97 17.34
C GLY A 42 20.32 -19.49 16.99
N VAL A 43 19.39 -18.58 17.29
CA VAL A 43 19.46 -17.19 16.80
C VAL A 43 19.54 -16.21 17.98
N LYS A 44 20.72 -16.13 18.60
CA LYS A 44 21.09 -14.97 19.43
C LYS A 44 21.35 -13.77 18.53
N THR A 45 20.32 -13.26 17.85
CA THR A 45 20.43 -12.01 17.10
C THR A 45 20.68 -10.87 18.07
N GLU A 46 21.71 -10.06 17.80
CA GLU A 46 21.98 -8.84 18.56
C GLU A 46 20.70 -7.98 18.64
N PHE A 47 20.41 -7.44 19.81
CA PHE A 47 19.25 -6.58 20.05
C PHE A 47 19.11 -5.48 18.98
N ARG A 48 20.23 -4.91 18.52
CA ARG A 48 20.27 -3.91 17.43
C ARG A 48 19.66 -4.44 16.12
N THR A 49 20.00 -5.66 15.72
CA THR A 49 19.49 -6.27 14.48
C THR A 49 18.00 -6.61 14.58
N LEU A 50 17.57 -7.07 15.76
CA LEU A 50 16.17 -7.36 16.05
C LEU A 50 15.33 -6.07 16.09
N ALA A 51 15.81 -5.02 16.75
CA ALA A 51 15.17 -3.71 16.82
C ALA A 51 15.03 -3.09 15.42
N TRP A 52 16.06 -3.20 14.58
CA TRP A 52 15.99 -2.73 13.19
C TRP A 52 14.94 -3.48 12.37
N ARG A 53 14.89 -4.82 12.47
CA ARG A 53 13.87 -5.66 11.80
C ARG A 53 12.45 -5.31 12.27
N ALA A 54 12.27 -5.12 13.57
CA ALA A 54 10.99 -4.71 14.16
C ALA A 54 10.57 -3.32 13.67
N ALA A 55 11.50 -2.37 13.62
CA ALA A 55 11.25 -1.01 13.13
C ALA A 55 10.87 -1.01 11.65
N LEU A 56 11.56 -1.81 10.81
CA LEU A 56 11.23 -1.94 9.40
C LEU A 56 9.83 -2.50 9.17
N LEU A 57 9.45 -3.58 9.84
CA LEU A 57 8.12 -4.18 9.72
C LEU A 57 7.04 -3.22 10.21
N THR A 58 7.19 -2.74 11.44
CA THR A 58 6.17 -1.89 12.09
C THR A 58 6.03 -0.56 11.35
N GLY A 59 7.15 0.07 10.97
CA GLY A 59 7.14 1.32 10.22
C GLY A 59 6.47 1.16 8.85
N SER A 60 6.77 0.07 8.13
CA SER A 60 6.17 -0.17 6.82
C SER A 60 4.67 -0.50 6.88
N TYR A 61 4.24 -1.22 7.92
CA TYR A 61 2.81 -1.45 8.19
C TYR A 61 2.08 -0.16 8.57
N LEU A 62 2.65 0.65 9.46
CA LEU A 62 2.06 1.92 9.85
C LEU A 62 1.93 2.87 8.65
N PHE A 63 2.99 2.98 7.85
CA PHE A 63 2.98 3.82 6.66
C PHE A 63 1.94 3.33 5.62
N SER A 64 1.93 2.04 5.29
CA SER A 64 0.97 1.48 4.33
C SER A 64 -0.47 1.66 4.79
N VAL A 65 -0.78 1.33 6.05
CA VAL A 65 -2.13 1.49 6.62
C VAL A 65 -2.53 2.96 6.66
N TYR A 66 -1.64 3.87 7.05
CA TYR A 66 -1.90 5.31 7.06
C TYR A 66 -2.29 5.83 5.67
N VAL A 67 -1.51 5.51 4.64
CA VAL A 67 -1.78 5.96 3.26
C VAL A 67 -3.04 5.28 2.70
N ILE A 68 -3.33 4.03 3.07
CA ILE A 68 -4.59 3.35 2.70
C ILE A 68 -5.78 4.08 3.32
N TYR A 69 -5.71 4.44 4.61
CA TYR A 69 -6.78 5.20 5.27
C TYR A 69 -7.01 6.56 4.61
N ASP A 70 -5.94 7.28 4.30
CA ASP A 70 -6.03 8.59 3.64
C ASP A 70 -6.60 8.47 2.22
N SER A 71 -6.13 7.49 1.45
CA SER A 71 -6.64 7.20 0.11
C SER A 71 -8.11 6.77 0.13
N LEU A 72 -8.56 6.00 1.14
CA LEU A 72 -9.96 5.63 1.32
C LEU A 72 -10.83 6.86 1.66
N LYS A 73 -10.32 7.78 2.49
CA LYS A 73 -10.97 9.08 2.78
C LYS A 73 -11.10 9.94 1.53
N LEU A 74 -10.07 9.95 0.68
CA LEU A 74 -10.02 10.72 -0.58
C LEU A 74 -10.61 9.99 -1.79
N GLY A 75 -10.94 8.69 -1.65
CA GLY A 75 -11.59 7.89 -2.69
C GLY A 75 -10.65 7.56 -3.84
N LEU A 76 -9.34 7.67 -3.60
CA LEU A 76 -8.27 7.44 -4.56
C LEU A 76 -7.86 5.96 -4.56
N SER A 77 -7.30 5.51 -5.66
CA SER A 77 -6.68 4.18 -5.75
C SER A 77 -5.37 4.14 -4.98
N PHE A 78 -5.20 3.15 -4.09
CA PHE A 78 -4.03 2.99 -3.21
C PHE A 78 -3.12 1.82 -3.61
N SER A 79 -2.90 1.61 -4.91
CA SER A 79 -2.12 0.47 -5.44
C SER A 79 -0.74 0.35 -4.78
N ILE A 80 0.01 1.46 -4.67
CA ILE A 80 1.39 1.43 -4.13
C ILE A 80 1.40 1.02 -2.66
N SER A 81 0.50 1.57 -1.85
CA SER A 81 0.42 1.26 -0.42
C SER A 81 -0.08 -0.16 -0.18
N ASN A 82 -0.95 -0.68 -1.05
CA ASN A 82 -1.38 -2.07 -1.03
C ASN A 82 -0.24 -3.02 -1.41
N ASP A 83 0.55 -2.70 -2.44
CA ASP A 83 1.71 -3.50 -2.85
C ASP A 83 2.75 -3.55 -1.71
N LEU A 84 3.00 -2.41 -1.06
CA LEU A 84 3.84 -2.34 0.12
C LEU A 84 3.30 -3.20 1.28
N PHE A 85 2.00 -3.15 1.55
CA PHE A 85 1.34 -3.97 2.57
C PHE A 85 1.44 -5.47 2.28
N CYS A 86 1.30 -5.86 1.01
CA CYS A 86 1.48 -7.25 0.60
C CYS A 86 2.95 -7.69 0.77
N LEU A 87 3.90 -6.86 0.33
CA LEU A 87 5.34 -7.14 0.48
C LEU A 87 5.74 -7.27 1.95
N THR A 88 5.25 -6.40 2.83
CA THR A 88 5.53 -6.48 4.27
C THR A 88 4.96 -7.76 4.87
N THR A 89 3.76 -8.16 4.44
CA THR A 89 3.11 -9.41 4.89
C THR A 89 3.86 -10.64 4.41
N VAL A 90 4.28 -10.66 3.15
CA VAL A 90 5.10 -11.73 2.58
C VAL A 90 6.44 -11.81 3.32
N ALA A 91 7.13 -10.69 3.54
CA ALA A 91 8.39 -10.66 4.29
C ALA A 91 8.20 -11.11 5.75
N CYS A 92 7.10 -10.72 6.39
CA CYS A 92 6.77 -11.14 7.75
C CYS A 92 6.56 -12.65 7.84
N VAL A 93 5.75 -13.24 6.95
CA VAL A 93 5.49 -14.68 6.92
C VAL A 93 6.75 -15.48 6.55
N LEU A 94 7.51 -15.02 5.55
CA LEU A 94 8.76 -15.68 5.16
C LEU A 94 9.82 -15.62 6.28
N SER A 95 9.81 -14.57 7.10
CA SER A 95 10.76 -14.44 8.20
C SER A 95 10.59 -15.49 9.30
N PHE A 96 9.46 -16.21 9.34
CA PHE A 96 9.31 -17.38 10.22
C PHE A 96 10.20 -18.55 9.79
N PHE A 97 10.49 -18.65 8.50
CA PHE A 97 11.23 -19.76 7.91
C PHE A 97 12.67 -19.37 7.57
N VAL A 98 12.91 -18.13 7.11
CA VAL A 98 14.23 -17.71 6.62
C VAL A 98 14.59 -16.28 6.98
N ASP A 99 15.81 -16.10 7.49
CA ASP A 99 16.36 -14.81 7.92
C ASP A 99 16.57 -13.79 6.79
N TRP A 100 16.76 -14.24 5.55
CA TRP A 100 16.98 -13.33 4.42
C TRP A 100 15.70 -12.65 3.94
N ALA A 101 14.53 -13.01 4.45
CA ALA A 101 13.24 -12.45 4.06
C ALA A 101 13.21 -10.90 4.12
N PHE A 102 13.93 -10.30 5.06
CA PHE A 102 14.06 -8.85 5.18
C PHE A 102 14.77 -8.18 3.99
N ARG A 103 15.53 -8.93 3.20
CA ARG A 103 16.15 -8.41 1.97
C ARG A 103 15.11 -8.09 0.90
N LEU A 104 13.88 -8.60 1.00
CA LEU A 104 12.77 -8.20 0.12
C LEU A 104 12.47 -6.70 0.21
N PHE A 105 12.78 -6.05 1.33
CA PHE A 105 12.61 -4.60 1.48
C PHE A 105 13.51 -3.79 0.54
N TYR A 106 14.61 -4.34 0.01
CA TYR A 106 15.43 -3.67 -1.01
C TYR A 106 14.69 -3.49 -2.34
N ILE A 107 13.64 -4.26 -2.60
CA ILE A 107 12.83 -4.12 -3.81
C ILE A 107 12.04 -2.80 -3.78
N ILE A 108 11.68 -2.30 -2.60
CA ILE A 108 10.89 -1.07 -2.44
C ILE A 108 11.61 0.16 -3.00
N PRO A 109 12.86 0.50 -2.60
CA PRO A 109 13.55 1.65 -3.18
C PRO A 109 13.81 1.49 -4.69
N LEU A 110 14.10 0.26 -5.16
CA LEU A 110 14.22 -0.04 -6.59
C LEU A 110 12.92 0.24 -7.36
N TYR A 111 11.77 -0.17 -6.81
CA TYR A 111 10.47 0.08 -7.42
C TYR A 111 10.08 1.56 -7.40
N CYS A 112 10.40 2.27 -6.31
CA CYS A 112 10.21 3.71 -6.23
C CYS A 112 11.07 4.45 -7.26
N LEU A 113 12.34 4.04 -7.42
CA LEU A 113 13.24 4.60 -8.45
C LEU A 113 12.71 4.34 -9.86
N TYR A 114 12.22 3.12 -10.13
CA TYR A 114 11.61 2.79 -11.42
C TYR A 114 10.40 3.68 -11.71
N LYS A 115 9.48 3.87 -10.75
CA LYS A 115 8.31 4.74 -10.93
C LYS A 115 8.67 6.22 -11.05
N ALA A 116 9.64 6.68 -10.27
CA ALA A 116 10.13 8.05 -10.38
C ALA A 116 10.80 8.29 -11.74
N GLY A 117 11.61 7.34 -12.21
CA GLY A 117 12.21 7.37 -13.54
C GLY A 117 11.16 7.37 -14.65
N ALA A 118 10.16 6.48 -14.57
CA ALA A 118 9.05 6.46 -15.51
C ALA A 118 8.22 7.75 -15.50
N PHE A 119 8.06 8.38 -14.33
CA PHE A 119 7.39 9.66 -14.20
C PHE A 119 8.21 10.80 -14.83
N VAL A 120 9.51 10.85 -14.57
CA VAL A 120 10.42 11.87 -15.15
C VAL A 120 10.54 11.71 -16.66
N VAL A 121 10.69 10.48 -17.14
CA VAL A 121 10.72 10.16 -18.58
C VAL A 121 9.38 10.49 -19.22
N GLY A 122 8.26 10.13 -18.56
CA GLY A 122 6.92 10.50 -18.99
C GLY A 122 6.77 12.02 -19.09
N TRP A 123 7.19 12.76 -18.08
CA TRP A 123 7.14 14.22 -18.05
C TRP A 123 8.04 14.88 -19.10
N ALA A 124 9.24 14.35 -19.30
CA ALA A 124 10.21 14.87 -20.28
C ALA A 124 9.84 14.51 -21.73
N LEU A 125 9.15 13.38 -21.97
CA LEU A 125 8.77 12.90 -23.30
C LEU A 125 7.33 13.25 -23.70
N THR A 126 6.48 13.70 -22.77
CA THR A 126 5.18 14.28 -23.16
C THR A 126 5.39 15.74 -23.55
N PRO A 127 5.25 16.11 -24.85
CA PRO A 127 5.00 17.51 -25.18
C PRO A 127 3.74 17.95 -24.43
N GLU A 128 3.71 19.23 -24.02
CA GLU A 128 2.57 19.83 -23.32
C GLU A 128 1.26 19.36 -23.94
N PRO A 129 0.29 18.85 -23.16
CA PRO A 129 -0.91 18.29 -23.73
C PRO A 129 -1.66 19.39 -24.45
N GLU A 130 -1.64 19.36 -25.79
CA GLU A 130 -2.66 20.01 -26.59
C GLU A 130 -4.03 19.64 -25.98
N VAL A 131 -4.84 20.67 -25.78
CA VAL A 131 -6.14 20.74 -25.09
C VAL A 131 -7.15 19.63 -25.47
N GLU A 132 -6.84 18.82 -26.48
CA GLU A 132 -7.68 17.78 -27.10
C GLU A 132 -7.89 16.49 -26.28
N ALA A 133 -6.94 16.08 -25.41
CA ALA A 133 -7.14 14.85 -24.62
C ALA A 133 -8.25 15.02 -23.57
N SER A 134 -8.47 16.25 -23.10
CA SER A 134 -9.57 16.60 -22.20
C SER A 134 -10.93 16.60 -22.94
N SER A 135 -10.96 16.99 -24.21
CA SER A 135 -12.19 17.09 -25.02
C SER A 135 -12.73 15.71 -25.39
N LYS A 136 -11.88 14.75 -25.77
CA LYS A 136 -12.30 13.36 -26.10
C LYS A 136 -12.87 12.61 -24.89
N ARG A 137 -12.33 12.86 -23.69
CA ARG A 137 -12.85 12.25 -22.45
C ARG A 137 -14.18 12.89 -22.02
N ALA A 138 -14.33 14.19 -22.22
CA ALA A 138 -15.58 14.92 -21.99
C ALA A 138 -16.69 14.55 -22.99
N GLU A 139 -16.37 14.33 -24.26
CA GLU A 139 -17.33 13.85 -25.26
C GLU A 139 -17.83 12.43 -24.97
N LYS A 140 -16.94 11.51 -24.57
CA LYS A 140 -17.35 10.15 -24.17
C LYS A 140 -18.30 10.16 -22.96
N LEU A 141 -18.09 11.08 -22.02
CA LEU A 141 -18.99 11.27 -20.87
C LEU A 141 -20.35 11.86 -21.30
N LYS A 142 -20.37 12.84 -22.22
CA LYS A 142 -21.62 13.41 -22.77
C LYS A 142 -22.44 12.37 -23.54
N ARG A 143 -21.82 11.50 -24.34
CA ARG A 143 -22.52 10.42 -25.05
C ARG A 143 -23.17 9.43 -24.09
N LYS A 144 -22.50 9.05 -22.99
CA LYS A 144 -23.08 8.16 -21.96
C LYS A 144 -24.31 8.77 -21.27
N TYR A 145 -24.31 10.07 -20.99
CA TYR A 145 -25.48 10.73 -20.38
C TYR A 145 -26.66 10.87 -21.34
N LYS A 146 -26.42 11.00 -22.65
CA LYS A 146 -27.48 11.11 -23.65
C LYS A 146 -28.26 9.79 -23.83
N VAL A 147 -27.58 8.65 -23.75
CA VAL A 147 -28.18 7.31 -23.89
C VAL A 147 -29.04 6.91 -22.68
N VAL A 148 -28.79 7.47 -21.50
CA VAL A 148 -29.56 7.16 -20.27
C VAL A 148 -30.87 7.97 -20.18
N ARG A 149 -31.05 8.98 -21.04
CA ARG A 149 -32.19 9.91 -20.99
C ARG A 149 -33.18 9.73 -22.15
N SER A 150 -32.92 8.81 -23.08
CA SER A 150 -33.83 8.36 -24.14
C SER A 150 -34.46 7.03 -23.75
#